data_AF-A0AAQ1MCI2-F1
#
_entry.id   AF-A0AAQ1MCI2-F1
#
_cell.length_a   1.000
_cell.length_b   1.000
_cell.length_c   1.000
_cell.angle_alpha   90.00
_cell.angle_beta   90.00
_cell.angle_gamma   90.00
#
_symmetry.space_group_name_H-M   'P 1'
#
loop_
_entity.id
_entity.type
_entity.pdbx_description
1 polymer ?
#
loop_
_entity_poly.entity_id
_entity_poly.type
_entity_poly.pdbx_seq_one_letter_code
_entity_poly.pdbx_strand_id
1 'polypeptide(L)'
;MDFDCDLIRDLLPLYLDGVCSDASRRAVKAHLAGCADCRRALAEMEAGLDLPLAAPPPEGTVLANIRRRWANSLLAAILLTALLFTAAGVMVEGGWHTLPQGRAALWLVVPGMSFFLSLIHYFFAREYRSAPLFAAVSGGLTALLCLGGNALALWYYRGWGQGGGGLLPCLLIALAAGGVQLLLALLYGRWLGLAPRGKRG
;
A
#
# COMPACT_ATOMS: atom_id res chain seq x y z
N MET A 1 -45.94 -38.37 -28.57
CA MET A 1 -45.02 -37.67 -29.48
C MET A 1 -43.65 -37.79 -28.85
N ASP A 2 -42.85 -38.71 -29.37
CA ASP A 2 -41.52 -39.00 -28.85
C ASP A 2 -40.55 -37.98 -29.42
N PHE A 3 -40.38 -36.85 -28.72
CA PHE A 3 -39.18 -36.06 -28.90
C PHE A 3 -38.00 -36.92 -28.43
N ASP A 4 -36.97 -37.02 -29.26
CA ASP A 4 -35.79 -37.80 -28.95
C ASP A 4 -35.08 -37.27 -27.69
N CYS A 5 -34.56 -38.17 -26.87
CA CYS A 5 -33.89 -37.83 -25.61
C CYS A 5 -32.67 -36.94 -25.87
N ASP A 6 -31.99 -37.12 -27.01
CA ASP A 6 -30.81 -36.33 -27.39
C ASP A 6 -31.19 -34.86 -27.67
N LEU A 7 -32.29 -34.63 -28.40
CA LEU A 7 -32.81 -33.28 -28.62
C LEU A 7 -33.22 -32.61 -27.31
N ILE A 8 -33.85 -33.35 -26.40
CA ILE A 8 -34.26 -32.80 -25.10
C ILE A 8 -33.04 -32.45 -24.25
N ARG A 9 -31.99 -33.29 -24.26
CA ARG A 9 -30.72 -33.03 -23.57
C ARG A 9 -30.03 -31.77 -24.06
N ASP A 10 -30.02 -31.52 -25.37
CA ASP A 10 -29.48 -30.28 -25.95
C ASP A 10 -30.27 -29.03 -25.51
N LEU A 11 -31.57 -29.20 -25.26
CA LEU A 11 -32.44 -28.12 -24.79
C LEU A 11 -32.43 -27.93 -23.26
N LEU A 12 -31.91 -28.88 -22.46
CA LEU A 12 -31.90 -28.77 -20.99
C LEU A 12 -31.11 -27.55 -20.48
N PRO A 13 -29.90 -27.23 -20.99
CA PRO A 13 -29.17 -26.03 -20.56
C PRO A 13 -29.96 -24.74 -20.85
N LEU A 14 -30.55 -24.63 -22.05
CA LEU A 14 -31.35 -23.48 -22.46
C LEU A 14 -32.68 -23.38 -21.69
N TYR A 15 -33.21 -24.52 -21.22
CA TYR A 15 -34.39 -24.59 -20.38
C TYR A 15 -34.07 -24.10 -18.95
N LEU A 16 -32.90 -24.47 -18.41
CA LEU A 16 -32.39 -24.00 -17.12
C LEU A 16 -32.09 -22.50 -17.12
N ASP A 17 -31.46 -21.99 -18.18
CA ASP A 17 -31.17 -20.56 -18.36
C ASP A 17 -32.42 -19.72 -18.63
N GLY A 18 -33.59 -20.34 -18.82
CA GLY A 18 -34.86 -19.67 -19.01
C GLY A 18 -35.05 -18.98 -20.36
N VAL A 19 -34.10 -19.15 -21.30
CA VAL A 19 -34.08 -18.49 -22.63
C VAL A 19 -34.87 -19.25 -23.71
N CYS A 20 -35.39 -20.44 -23.40
CA CYS A 20 -36.24 -21.21 -24.32
C CYS A 20 -37.58 -20.52 -24.63
N SER A 21 -38.00 -20.60 -25.91
CA SER A 21 -39.35 -20.24 -26.34
C SER A 21 -40.43 -21.07 -25.65
N ASP A 22 -41.66 -20.55 -25.55
CA ASP A 22 -42.79 -21.25 -24.91
C ASP A 22 -43.13 -22.59 -25.56
N ALA A 23 -42.94 -22.72 -26.88
CA ALA A 23 -43.14 -23.96 -27.61
C ALA A 23 -42.13 -25.04 -27.18
N SER A 24 -40.84 -24.68 -27.16
CA SER A 24 -39.75 -25.56 -26.71
C SER A 24 -39.90 -25.94 -25.23
N ARG A 25 -40.32 -24.99 -24.39
CA ARG A 25 -40.54 -25.22 -22.95
C ARG A 25 -41.65 -26.24 -22.68
N ARG A 26 -42.75 -26.19 -23.43
CA ARG A 26 -43.83 -27.19 -23.33
C ARG A 26 -43.37 -28.58 -23.78
N ALA A 27 -42.57 -28.66 -24.83
CA ALA A 27 -42.01 -29.93 -25.32
C ALA A 27 -41.09 -30.60 -24.28
N VAL A 28 -40.19 -29.82 -23.67
CA VAL A 28 -39.29 -30.30 -22.61
C VAL A 28 -40.08 -30.78 -21.38
N LYS A 29 -41.07 -30.01 -20.90
CA LYS A 29 -41.92 -30.42 -19.76
C LYS A 29 -42.70 -31.71 -20.02
N ALA A 30 -43.26 -31.85 -21.23
CA ALA A 30 -44.00 -33.05 -21.61
C ALA A 30 -43.09 -34.29 -21.64
N HIS A 31 -41.86 -34.16 -22.15
CA HIS A 31 -40.90 -35.25 -22.17
C HIS A 31 -40.35 -35.59 -20.77
N LEU A 32 -40.06 -34.59 -19.94
CA LEU A 32 -39.63 -34.79 -18.55
C LEU A 32 -40.69 -35.50 -17.69
N ALA A 33 -41.97 -35.41 -18.02
CA ALA A 33 -43.01 -36.18 -17.34
C ALA A 33 -42.90 -37.69 -17.60
N GLY A 34 -42.46 -38.08 -18.80
CA GLY A 34 -42.34 -39.49 -19.23
C GLY A 34 -40.96 -40.12 -19.10
N CYS A 35 -39.88 -39.33 -19.15
CA CYS A 35 -38.51 -39.85 -19.24
C CYS A 35 -37.70 -39.64 -17.94
N ALA A 36 -37.26 -40.74 -17.33
CA ALA A 36 -36.45 -40.71 -16.11
C ALA A 36 -35.00 -40.24 -16.36
N ASP A 37 -34.43 -40.58 -17.51
CA ASP A 37 -33.04 -40.24 -17.84
C ASP A 37 -32.85 -38.73 -18.06
N CYS A 38 -33.80 -38.07 -18.73
CA CYS A 38 -33.77 -36.62 -18.90
C CYS A 38 -34.02 -35.88 -17.58
N ARG A 39 -34.83 -36.44 -16.66
CA ARG A 39 -34.99 -35.87 -15.30
C ARG A 39 -33.70 -35.95 -14.49
N ARG A 40 -32.99 -37.07 -14.58
CA ARG A 40 -31.68 -37.23 -13.91
C ARG A 40 -30.65 -36.27 -14.48
N ALA A 41 -30.57 -36.14 -15.80
CA ALA A 41 -29.66 -35.18 -16.45
C ALA A 41 -29.94 -33.72 -16.02
N LEU A 42 -31.21 -33.34 -15.90
CA LEU A 42 -31.61 -32.02 -15.39
C LEU A 42 -31.15 -31.81 -13.93
N ALA A 43 -31.39 -32.80 -13.07
CA ALA A 43 -30.99 -32.73 -11.65
C ALA A 43 -29.46 -32.67 -11.47
N GLU A 44 -28.68 -33.39 -12.29
CA GLU A 44 -27.22 -33.32 -12.30
C GLU A 44 -26.71 -31.93 -12.72
N MET A 45 -27.36 -31.30 -13.71
CA MET A 45 -27.04 -29.93 -14.13
C MET A 45 -27.40 -28.90 -13.05
N GLU A 46 -28.56 -29.03 -12.41
CA GLU A 46 -28.98 -28.20 -11.27
C GLU A 46 -28.01 -28.33 -10.08
N ALA A 47 -27.56 -29.55 -9.77
CA ALA A 47 -26.59 -29.79 -8.72
C ALA A 47 -25.20 -29.21 -9.03
N GLY A 48 -24.83 -29.11 -10.32
CA GLY A 48 -23.59 -28.44 -10.76
C GLY A 48 -23.63 -26.91 -10.64
N LEU A 49 -24.83 -26.32 -10.64
CA LEU A 49 -25.03 -24.87 -10.42
C LEU A 49 -24.95 -24.49 -8.93
N ASP A 50 -25.17 -25.44 -8.03
CA ASP A 50 -25.07 -25.28 -6.57
C ASP A 50 -23.62 -25.40 -6.04
N LEU A 51 -22.62 -25.47 -6.92
CA LEU A 51 -21.26 -25.18 -6.48
C LEU A 51 -21.28 -23.77 -5.88
N PRO A 52 -20.78 -23.58 -4.64
CA PRO A 52 -20.59 -22.24 -4.11
C PRO A 52 -19.52 -21.59 -4.98
N LEU A 53 -19.94 -20.91 -6.05
CA LEU A 53 -19.14 -19.89 -6.68
C LEU A 53 -18.91 -18.89 -5.55
N ALA A 54 -17.74 -18.99 -4.93
CA ALA A 54 -17.29 -18.03 -3.95
C ALA A 54 -17.55 -16.66 -4.57
N ALA A 55 -18.50 -15.93 -3.99
CA ALA A 55 -18.98 -14.68 -4.56
C ALA A 55 -17.74 -13.86 -4.94
N PRO A 56 -17.66 -13.37 -6.20
CA PRO A 56 -16.48 -12.65 -6.65
C PRO A 56 -16.19 -11.57 -5.62
N PRO A 57 -14.95 -11.51 -5.08
CA PRO A 57 -14.62 -10.58 -4.02
C PRO A 57 -15.02 -9.18 -4.48
N PRO A 58 -15.70 -8.38 -3.63
CA PRO A 58 -16.29 -7.12 -4.06
C PRO A 58 -15.22 -6.29 -4.76
N GLU A 59 -15.54 -5.72 -5.94
CA GLU A 59 -14.57 -5.22 -6.94
C GLU A 59 -13.52 -4.23 -6.37
N GLY A 60 -13.78 -3.59 -5.23
CA GLY A 60 -12.83 -2.73 -4.52
C GLY A 60 -11.75 -3.44 -3.68
N THR A 61 -11.94 -4.71 -3.30
CA THR A 61 -11.03 -5.44 -2.39
C THR A 61 -9.76 -5.92 -3.09
N VAL A 62 -9.85 -6.29 -4.36
CA VAL A 62 -8.69 -6.71 -5.16
C VAL A 62 -7.73 -5.53 -5.35
N LEU A 63 -8.25 -4.36 -5.75
CA LEU A 63 -7.47 -3.13 -5.90
C LEU A 63 -6.87 -2.65 -4.56
N ALA A 64 -7.63 -2.76 -3.46
CA ALA A 64 -7.13 -2.42 -2.13
C ALA A 64 -5.97 -3.33 -1.69
N ASN A 65 -6.07 -4.64 -1.95
CA ASN A 65 -5.02 -5.61 -1.61
C ASN A 65 -3.76 -5.40 -2.45
N ILE A 66 -3.91 -5.11 -3.75
CA ILE A 66 -2.78 -4.73 -4.61
C ILE A 66 -2.14 -3.48 -4.03
N ARG A 67 -2.89 -2.40 -3.82
CA ARG A 67 -2.34 -1.14 -3.30
C ARG A 67 -1.60 -1.32 -1.96
N ARG A 68 -2.13 -2.11 -1.02
CA ARG A 68 -1.47 -2.42 0.25
C ARG A 68 -0.17 -3.17 0.06
N ARG A 69 -0.14 -4.15 -0.85
CA ARG A 69 1.07 -4.92 -1.15
C ARG A 69 2.17 -4.03 -1.72
N TRP A 70 1.83 -3.16 -2.67
CA TRP A 70 2.75 -2.16 -3.21
C TRP A 70 3.25 -1.17 -2.15
N ALA A 71 2.36 -0.73 -1.26
CA ALA A 71 2.72 0.16 -0.15
C ALA A 71 3.70 -0.52 0.81
N ASN A 72 3.45 -1.77 1.21
CA ASN A 72 4.36 -2.54 2.06
C ASN A 72 5.71 -2.80 1.36
N SER A 73 5.70 -3.09 0.06
CA SER A 73 6.92 -3.24 -0.73
C SER A 73 7.72 -1.93 -0.80
N LEU A 74 7.05 -0.78 -0.94
CA LEU A 74 7.69 0.53 -0.91
C LEU A 74 8.31 0.82 0.47
N LEU A 75 7.58 0.58 1.56
CA LEU A 75 8.10 0.75 2.92
C LEU A 75 9.32 -0.16 3.17
N ALA A 76 9.26 -1.43 2.76
CA ALA A 76 10.39 -2.34 2.86
C ALA A 76 11.61 -1.84 2.07
N ALA A 77 11.40 -1.30 0.87
CA ALA A 77 12.47 -0.71 0.07
C ALA A 77 13.09 0.53 0.73
N ILE A 78 12.28 1.39 1.35
CA ILE A 78 12.75 2.57 2.10
C ILE A 78 13.62 2.15 3.28
N LEU A 79 13.15 1.16 4.08
CA LEU A 79 13.89 0.64 5.23
C LEU A 79 15.19 -0.05 4.82
N LEU A 80 15.17 -0.85 3.74
CA LEU A 80 16.36 -1.49 3.21
C LEU A 80 17.37 -0.45 2.72
N THR A 81 16.91 0.58 2.02
CA THR A 81 17.77 1.67 1.54
C THR A 81 18.38 2.45 2.69
N ALA A 82 17.60 2.76 3.74
CA ALA A 82 18.10 3.40 4.95
C ALA A 82 19.19 2.54 5.63
N LEU A 83 18.95 1.23 5.75
CA LEU A 83 19.92 0.29 6.34
C LEU A 83 21.22 0.26 5.54
N LEU A 84 21.13 0.09 4.21
CA LEU A 84 22.31 0.08 3.32
C LEU A 84 23.06 1.41 3.37
N PHE A 85 22.36 2.54 3.44
CA PHE A 85 22.96 3.86 3.58
C PHE A 85 23.74 4.00 4.89
N THR A 86 23.19 3.49 6.01
CA THR A 86 23.89 3.43 7.30
C THR A 86 25.15 2.58 7.20
N ALA A 87 25.02 1.38 6.63
CA ALA A 87 26.12 0.44 6.51
C ALA A 87 27.25 1.02 5.65
N ALA A 88 26.91 1.64 4.53
CA ALA A 88 27.87 2.35 3.69
C ALA A 88 28.55 3.49 4.44
N GLY A 89 27.80 4.30 5.20
CA GLY A 89 28.35 5.36 6.04
C GLY A 89 29.40 4.83 7.04
N VAL A 90 29.09 3.73 7.73
CA VAL A 90 30.01 3.07 8.69
C VAL A 90 31.23 2.47 7.99
N MET A 91 31.07 1.87 6.80
CA MET A 91 32.19 1.33 6.03
C MET A 91 33.13 2.43 5.52
N VAL A 92 32.58 3.57 5.10
CA VAL A 92 33.39 4.74 4.70
C VAL A 92 34.20 5.26 5.91
N GLU A 93 33.63 5.28 7.11
CA GLU A 93 34.40 5.61 8.31
C GLU A 93 35.54 4.63 8.59
N GLY A 94 35.28 3.32 8.44
CA GLY A 94 36.29 2.28 8.66
C GLY A 94 37.44 2.30 7.65
N GLY A 95 37.22 2.79 6.43
CA GLY A 95 38.22 2.84 5.36
C GLY A 95 39.11 4.09 5.34
N TRP A 96 38.71 5.17 6.03
CA TRP A 96 39.42 6.44 6.00
C TRP A 96 40.23 6.64 7.29
N HIS A 97 41.43 6.05 7.36
CA HIS A 97 42.36 6.22 8.49
C HIS A 97 42.85 7.67 8.69
N THR A 98 42.54 8.59 7.77
CA THR A 98 43.01 9.99 7.75
C THR A 98 42.04 11.00 8.37
N LEU A 99 40.80 10.61 8.65
CA LEU A 99 39.82 11.47 9.33
C LEU A 99 39.81 11.14 10.84
N PRO A 100 39.72 12.16 11.73
CA PRO A 100 39.47 11.91 13.14
C PRO A 100 38.21 11.06 13.31
N GLN A 101 38.32 9.99 14.11
CA GLN A 101 37.32 8.94 14.30
C GLN A 101 35.92 9.53 14.58
N GLY A 102 34.89 9.05 13.86
CA GLY A 102 33.48 9.39 14.07
C GLY A 102 32.95 10.61 13.30
N ARG A 103 33.79 11.28 12.49
CA ARG A 103 33.36 12.47 11.75
C ARG A 103 32.41 12.15 10.59
N ALA A 104 32.73 11.19 9.73
CA ALA A 104 31.97 10.96 8.50
C ALA A 104 30.54 10.42 8.77
N ALA A 105 30.32 9.69 9.85
CA ALA A 105 29.00 9.26 10.30
C ALA A 105 28.14 10.45 10.73
N LEU A 106 28.70 11.42 11.44
CA LEU A 106 27.97 12.65 11.78
C LEU A 106 27.62 13.49 10.54
N TRP A 107 28.47 13.50 9.51
CA TRP A 107 28.24 14.21 8.24
C TRP A 107 27.16 13.58 7.35
N LEU A 108 27.12 12.24 7.28
CA LEU A 108 26.30 11.52 6.30
C LEU A 108 25.05 10.91 6.94
N VAL A 109 25.21 10.28 8.10
CA VAL A 109 24.18 9.43 8.72
C VAL A 109 23.09 10.27 9.36
N VAL A 110 23.43 11.33 10.12
CA VAL A 110 22.42 12.18 10.81
C VAL A 110 21.42 12.82 9.82
N PRO A 111 21.87 13.52 8.76
CA PRO A 111 20.93 14.08 7.79
C PRO A 111 20.24 13.01 6.94
N GLY A 112 20.95 11.95 6.54
CA GLY A 112 20.37 10.84 5.78
C GLY A 112 19.24 10.14 6.56
N MET A 113 19.46 9.85 7.83
CA MET A 113 18.45 9.26 8.71
C MET A 113 17.26 10.17 8.95
N SER A 114 17.49 11.49 9.03
CA SER A 114 16.42 12.48 9.12
C SER A 114 15.51 12.44 7.88
N PHE A 115 16.09 12.27 6.68
CA PHE A 115 15.34 12.12 5.44
C PHE A 115 14.51 10.83 5.43
N PHE A 116 15.11 9.68 5.75
CA PHE A 116 14.38 8.40 5.79
C PHE A 116 13.26 8.39 6.83
N LEU A 117 13.51 8.92 8.02
CA LEU A 117 12.49 9.02 9.08
C LEU A 117 11.30 9.88 8.64
N SER A 118 11.57 10.99 7.95
CA SER A 118 10.52 11.87 7.39
C SER A 118 9.68 11.15 6.33
N LEU A 119 10.32 10.32 5.50
CA LEU A 119 9.65 9.58 4.44
C LEU A 119 8.81 8.42 4.99
N ILE A 120 9.31 7.73 6.03
CA ILE A 120 8.55 6.75 6.81
C ILE A 120 7.33 7.43 7.43
N HIS A 121 7.50 8.58 8.09
CA HIS A 121 6.40 9.30 8.70
C HIS A 121 5.33 9.72 7.67
N TYR A 122 5.73 10.22 6.50
CA TYR A 122 4.81 10.52 5.40
C TYR A 122 4.00 9.28 4.97
N PHE A 123 4.67 8.13 4.86
CA PHE A 123 4.01 6.87 4.52
C PHE A 123 2.96 6.47 5.57
N PHE A 124 3.32 6.53 6.85
CA PHE A 124 2.39 6.25 7.95
C PHE A 124 1.22 7.25 7.97
N ALA A 125 1.47 8.54 7.77
CA ALA A 125 0.43 9.56 7.70
C ALA A 125 -0.57 9.31 6.55
N ARG A 126 -0.09 8.76 5.42
CA ARG A 126 -0.94 8.39 4.28
C ARG A 126 -1.80 7.15 4.55
N GLU A 127 -1.26 6.16 5.24
CA GLU A 127 -1.95 4.90 5.53
C GLU A 127 -2.95 5.04 6.69
N TYR A 128 -2.57 5.74 7.77
CA TYR A 128 -3.41 5.98 8.95
C TYR A 128 -4.31 7.21 8.81
N ARG A 129 -5.04 7.27 7.69
CA ARG A 129 -5.95 8.37 7.31
C ARG A 129 -7.00 8.69 8.39
N SER A 130 -7.32 7.74 9.26
CA SER A 130 -8.36 7.85 10.30
C SER A 130 -7.87 8.44 11.63
N ALA A 131 -6.56 8.62 11.85
CA ALA A 131 -6.00 9.04 13.14
C ALA A 131 -5.20 10.36 13.02
N PRO A 132 -5.87 11.52 12.80
CA PRO A 132 -5.21 12.80 12.56
C PRO A 132 -4.34 13.29 13.74
N LEU A 133 -4.73 12.93 14.97
CA LEU A 133 -3.96 13.25 16.18
C LEU A 133 -2.65 12.46 16.24
N PHE A 134 -2.70 11.15 15.93
CA PHE A 134 -1.52 10.30 15.92
C PHE A 134 -0.48 10.80 14.91
N ALA A 135 -0.91 11.10 13.69
CA ALA A 135 0.00 11.59 12.68
C ALA A 135 0.47 13.05 12.95
N ALA A 136 -0.33 13.89 13.63
CA ALA A 136 0.14 15.20 14.09
C ALA A 136 1.25 15.09 15.16
N VAL A 137 1.04 14.23 16.18
CA VAL A 137 2.02 14.01 17.26
C VAL A 137 3.30 13.36 16.73
N SER A 138 3.16 12.31 15.91
CA SER A 138 4.30 11.64 15.29
C SER A 138 5.06 12.57 14.33
N GLY A 139 4.36 13.47 13.63
CA GLY A 139 4.97 14.45 12.73
C GLY A 139 5.74 15.52 13.50
N GLY A 140 5.17 16.02 14.59
CA GLY A 140 5.85 16.94 15.51
C GLY A 140 7.09 16.32 16.13
N LEU A 141 7.01 15.07 16.59
CA LEU A 141 8.17 14.34 17.13
C LEU A 141 9.25 14.12 16.06
N THR A 142 8.86 13.75 14.84
CA THR A 142 9.79 13.57 13.71
C THR A 142 10.49 14.88 13.36
N ALA A 143 9.76 15.98 13.30
CA ALA A 143 10.32 17.31 13.08
C ALA A 143 11.30 17.71 14.19
N LEU A 144 10.96 17.46 15.45
CA LEU A 144 11.83 17.75 16.59
C LEU A 144 13.12 16.93 16.55
N LEU A 145 13.04 15.64 16.25
CA LEU A 145 14.21 14.76 16.13
C LEU A 145 15.12 15.17 14.97
N CYS A 146 14.56 15.51 13.81
CA CYS A 146 15.36 15.91 12.65
C CYS A 146 15.97 17.31 12.83
N LEU A 147 15.19 18.31 13.26
CA LEU A 147 15.69 19.66 13.51
C LEU A 147 16.70 19.67 14.64
N GLY A 148 16.43 18.95 15.74
CA GLY A 148 17.34 18.79 16.86
C GLY A 148 18.65 18.10 16.47
N GLY A 149 18.57 17.01 15.70
CA GLY A 149 19.74 16.28 15.20
C GLY A 149 20.63 17.14 14.29
N ASN A 150 20.02 17.88 13.35
CA ASN A 150 20.74 18.78 12.45
C ASN A 150 21.32 20.00 13.19
N ALA A 151 20.59 20.57 14.15
CA ALA A 151 21.07 21.69 14.96
C ALA A 151 22.23 21.28 15.87
N LEU A 152 22.15 20.10 16.49
CA LEU A 152 23.23 19.54 17.31
C LEU A 152 24.47 19.27 16.47
N ALA A 153 24.30 18.70 15.27
CA ALA A 153 25.39 18.51 14.32
C ALA A 153 26.05 19.86 13.97
N LEU A 154 25.26 20.87 13.60
CA LEU A 154 25.78 22.21 13.30
C LEU A 154 26.49 22.86 14.49
N TRP A 155 25.95 22.75 15.71
CA TRP A 155 26.58 23.27 16.92
C TRP A 155 27.92 22.60 17.20
N TYR A 156 27.96 21.27 17.13
CA TYR A 156 29.18 20.48 17.29
C TYR A 156 30.24 20.87 16.23
N TYR A 157 29.83 21.09 14.97
CA TYR A 157 30.74 21.54 13.91
C TYR A 157 31.22 22.98 14.07
N ARG A 158 30.37 23.89 14.57
CA ARG A 158 30.71 25.31 14.73
C ARG A 158 31.75 25.53 15.82
N GLY A 159 31.78 24.68 16.85
CA GLY A 159 32.77 24.73 17.93
C GLY A 159 34.18 24.31 17.53
N TRP A 160 34.39 23.73 16.34
CA TRP A 160 35.60 22.99 16.01
C TRP A 160 36.50 23.59 14.90
N GLY A 161 36.43 24.91 14.69
CA GLY A 161 37.51 25.75 14.12
C GLY A 161 38.20 25.32 12.82
N GLN A 162 37.96 26.09 11.74
CA GLN A 162 38.88 26.33 10.61
C GLN A 162 39.43 25.09 9.87
N GLY A 163 38.60 24.51 9.00
CA GLY A 163 39.01 23.49 8.03
C GLY A 163 38.15 23.49 6.76
N GLY A 164 37.81 24.69 6.26
CA GLY A 164 37.48 25.05 4.87
C GLY A 164 36.40 24.34 4.03
N GLY A 165 36.15 23.04 4.15
CA GLY A 165 35.45 22.29 3.09
C GLY A 165 34.05 21.76 3.43
N GLY A 166 33.68 21.67 4.71
CA GLY A 166 32.51 20.89 5.11
C GLY A 166 31.20 21.67 5.21
N LEU A 167 31.18 22.91 5.73
CA LEU A 167 29.92 23.51 6.22
C LEU A 167 28.80 23.67 5.17
N LEU A 168 29.17 23.89 3.91
CA LEU A 168 28.23 24.15 2.81
C LEU A 168 27.36 22.94 2.45
N PRO A 169 27.90 21.74 2.19
CA PRO A 169 27.06 20.54 1.98
C PRO A 169 26.21 20.19 3.20
N CYS A 170 26.68 20.44 4.42
CA CYS A 170 25.89 20.28 5.65
C CYS A 170 24.64 21.18 5.66
N LEU A 171 24.84 22.46 5.36
CA LEU A 171 23.75 23.44 5.25
C LEU A 171 22.77 23.04 4.15
N LEU A 172 23.25 22.60 2.98
CA LEU A 172 22.40 22.17 1.88
C LEU A 172 21.53 20.96 2.24
N ILE A 173 22.10 19.94 2.88
CA ILE A 173 21.33 18.75 3.26
C ILE A 173 20.39 19.06 4.43
N ALA A 174 20.82 19.85 5.41
CA ALA A 174 19.94 20.31 6.50
C ALA A 174 18.78 21.18 6.00
N LEU A 175 19.03 22.06 5.01
CA LEU A 175 18.00 22.85 4.35
C LEU A 175 17.07 21.98 3.51
N ALA A 176 17.59 20.97 2.81
CA ALA A 176 16.78 20.01 2.07
C ALA A 176 15.89 19.19 3.01
N ALA A 177 16.45 18.66 4.12
CA ALA A 177 15.69 17.95 5.14
C ALA A 177 14.63 18.85 5.80
N GLY A 178 15.02 20.05 6.22
CA GLY A 178 14.10 21.04 6.80
C GLY A 178 13.02 21.49 5.82
N GLY A 179 13.35 21.63 4.54
CA GLY A 179 12.42 21.96 3.46
C GLY A 179 11.42 20.83 3.22
N VAL A 180 11.87 19.58 3.17
CA VAL A 180 10.99 18.40 3.10
C VAL A 180 10.07 18.35 4.32
N GLN A 181 10.59 18.61 5.53
CA GLN A 181 9.79 18.65 6.76
C GLN A 181 8.70 19.74 6.71
N LEU A 182 9.07 20.94 6.27
CA LEU A 182 8.14 22.07 6.16
C LEU A 182 7.07 21.77 5.11
N LEU A 183 7.47 21.20 3.97
CA LEU A 183 6.55 20.82 2.90
C LEU A 183 5.58 19.73 3.37
N LEU A 184 6.09 18.71 4.08
CA LEU A 184 5.26 17.69 4.72
C LEU A 184 4.32 18.29 5.76
N ALA A 185 4.78 19.22 6.61
CA ALA A 185 3.95 19.91 7.59
C ALA A 185 2.86 20.79 6.94
N LEU A 186 3.17 21.47 5.84
CA LEU A 186 2.21 22.27 5.08
C LEU A 186 1.19 21.39 4.36
N LEU A 187 1.64 20.30 3.75
CA LEU A 187 0.75 19.28 3.17
C LEU A 187 -0.14 18.68 4.27
N TYR A 188 0.40 18.43 5.45
CA TYR A 188 -0.33 17.88 6.59
C TYR A 188 -1.35 18.88 7.17
N GLY A 189 -0.99 20.16 7.31
CA GLY A 189 -1.89 21.22 7.75
C GLY A 189 -3.02 21.48 6.76
N ARG A 190 -2.72 21.50 5.46
CA ARG A 190 -3.72 21.58 4.39
C ARG A 190 -4.60 20.33 4.35
N TRP A 191 -4.03 19.16 4.65
CA TRP A 191 -4.75 17.89 4.72
C TRP A 191 -5.69 17.80 5.94
N LEU A 192 -5.26 18.26 7.12
CA LEU A 192 -6.10 18.41 8.32
C LEU A 192 -7.24 19.42 8.12
N GLY A 193 -6.97 20.54 7.42
CA GLY A 193 -7.97 21.56 7.13
C GLY A 193 -9.03 21.14 6.10
N LEU A 194 -8.71 20.15 5.26
CA LEU A 194 -9.61 19.59 4.24
C LEU A 194 -10.30 18.29 4.70
N ALA A 195 -9.95 17.74 5.86
CA ALA A 195 -10.64 16.57 6.40
C ALA A 195 -12.07 16.98 6.82
N PRO A 196 -13.13 16.46 6.16
CA PRO A 196 -14.49 16.78 6.55
C PRO A 196 -14.67 16.35 8.01
N ARG A 197 -15.13 17.29 8.85
CA ARG A 197 -15.54 17.00 10.23
C ARG A 197 -16.64 15.95 10.18
N GLY A 198 -16.26 14.68 10.31
CA GLY A 198 -17.19 13.56 10.42
C GLY A 198 -18.13 13.87 11.58
N LYS A 199 -19.41 14.07 11.25
CA LYS A 199 -20.49 14.13 12.24
C LYS A 199 -20.40 12.84 13.06
N ARG A 200 -20.15 12.98 14.36
CA ARG A 200 -20.41 11.92 15.32
C ARG A 200 -21.93 11.72 15.32
N GLY A 201 -22.37 10.57 14.80
CA GLY A 201 -23.65 9.97 15.15
C GLY A 201 -23.46 9.10 16.38
#